data_AF-A0A482YZL1-F1
#
_entry.id   AF-A0A482YZL1-F1
#
_cell.length_a   1.000
_cell.length_b   1.000
_cell.length_c   1.000
_cell.angle_alpha   90.00
_cell.angle_beta   90.00
_cell.angle_gamma   90.00
#
_symmetry.space_group_name_H-M   'P 1'
#
loop_
_entity.id
_entity.type
_entity.pdbx_description
1 polymer ?
#
loop_
_entity_poly.entity_id
_entity_poly.type
_entity_poly.pdbx_seq_one_letter_code
_entity_poly.pdbx_strand_id
1 'polypeptide(L)' 'MWELLDVEKNIGMTLTSSYAMLPTASVSGWYFAHPQSRFFGVAKINQEQLEDYASRKGVSVDQAERLLSPNLE' A
#
# COMPACT_ATOMS: atom_id res chain seq x y z
N MET A 1 5.95 3.03 -5.74
CA MET A 1 6.20 2.01 -6.79
C MET A 1 6.00 2.60 -8.17
N TRP A 2 4.80 3.13 -8.49
CA TRP A 2 4.52 3.74 -9.80
C TRP A 2 5.53 4.81 -10.20
N GLU A 3 5.83 5.73 -9.28
CA GLU A 3 6.84 6.76 -9.45
C GLU A 3 8.26 6.18 -9.63
N LEU A 4 8.67 5.27 -8.73
CA LEU A 4 10.00 4.65 -8.76
C LEU A 4 10.32 3.94 -10.08
N LEU A 5 9.32 3.31 -10.70
CA LEU A 5 9.49 2.52 -11.92
C LEU A 5 9.02 3.24 -13.20
N ASP A 6 8.53 4.48 -13.08
CA ASP A 6 7.95 5.26 -14.18
C ASP A 6 6.94 4.44 -15.02
N VAL A 7 6.00 3.78 -14.32
CA VAL A 7 5.17 2.69 -14.88
C VAL A 7 4.27 3.17 -16.02
N GLU A 8 3.64 4.33 -15.88
CA GLU A 8 2.73 4.86 -16.89
C GLU A 8 3.46 5.13 -18.21
N LYS A 9 4.67 5.69 -18.15
CA LYS A 9 5.48 5.94 -19.33
C LYS A 9 6.04 4.66 -19.94
N ASN A 10 6.49 3.73 -19.11
CA ASN A 10 7.18 2.53 -19.59
C ASN A 10 6.22 1.47 -20.16
N ILE A 11 5.02 1.32 -19.58
CA ILE A 11 4.09 0.25 -19.95
C ILE A 11 2.62 0.69 -20.06
N GLY A 12 2.31 1.99 -19.92
CA GLY A 12 0.95 2.52 -20.11
C GLY A 12 -0.05 2.16 -19.02
N MET A 13 0.38 1.54 -17.92
CA MET A 13 -0.51 1.16 -16.83
C MET A 13 -0.76 2.34 -15.87
N THR A 14 -2.00 2.50 -15.44
CA THR A 14 -2.43 3.61 -14.57
C THR A 14 -3.07 3.13 -13.27
N LEU A 15 -3.19 4.04 -12.31
CA LEU A 15 -3.89 3.82 -11.04
C LEU A 15 -5.16 4.67 -11.00
N THR A 16 -6.25 4.09 -10.51
CA THR A 16 -7.45 4.86 -10.15
C THR A 16 -7.21 5.68 -8.87
N SER A 17 -8.15 6.56 -8.53
CA SER A 17 -8.11 7.30 -7.26
C SER A 17 -8.15 6.40 -6.01
N SER A 18 -8.59 5.15 -6.15
CA SER A 18 -8.59 4.12 -5.10
C SER A 18 -7.41 3.15 -5.22
N TYR A 19 -6.40 3.45 -6.04
CA TYR A 19 -5.21 2.63 -6.29
C TYR A 19 -5.46 1.27 -6.95
N ALA A 20 -6.62 1.06 -7.60
CA ALA A 20 -6.81 -0.08 -8.48
C ALA A 20 -5.99 0.11 -9.77
N MET A 21 -5.45 -0.97 -10.33
CA MET A 21 -4.63 -0.94 -11.55
C MET A 21 -5.50 -1.05 -12.80
N LEU A 22 -5.13 -0.30 -13.86
CA LEU A 22 -5.69 -0.43 -15.20
C LEU A 22 -4.58 -0.75 -16.22
N PRO A 23 -4.79 -1.75 -17.12
CA PRO A 23 -5.96 -2.62 -17.26
C PRO A 23 -6.15 -3.56 -16.06
N THR A 24 -7.35 -4.12 -15.88
CA THR A 24 -7.68 -4.92 -14.68
C THR A 24 -6.92 -6.25 -14.59
N ALA A 25 -6.48 -6.79 -15.73
CA ALA A 25 -5.60 -7.95 -15.80
C ALA A 25 -4.13 -7.55 -15.52
N SER A 26 -3.87 -7.10 -14.28
CA SER A 26 -2.58 -6.54 -13.87
C SER A 26 -2.12 -7.09 -12.52
N VAL A 27 -0.80 -7.18 -12.34
CA VAL A 27 -0.15 -7.57 -11.08
C VAL A 27 1.02 -6.63 -10.82
N SER A 28 1.18 -6.19 -9.57
CA SER A 28 2.36 -5.45 -9.10
C SER A 28 2.72 -5.89 -7.67
N GLY A 29 3.97 -5.71 -7.27
CA GLY A 29 4.45 -6.18 -5.97
C GLY A 29 5.92 -5.89 -5.72
N TRP A 30 6.38 -6.23 -4.52
CA TRP A 30 7.77 -6.05 -4.08
C TRP A 30 8.50 -7.39 -4.06
N TYR A 31 9.80 -7.36 -4.37
CA TYR A 31 10.68 -8.52 -4.24
C TYR A 31 11.48 -8.45 -2.94
N PHE A 32 11.44 -9.52 -2.14
CA PHE A 32 12.26 -9.71 -0.95
C PHE A 32 13.14 -10.96 -1.15
N ALA A 33 14.46 -10.82 -1.00
CA ALA A 33 15.41 -11.89 -1.28
C ALA A 33 15.87 -12.67 -0.04
N HIS A 34 15.45 -12.27 1.17
CA HIS A 34 15.90 -12.93 2.40
C HIS A 34 15.36 -14.37 2.48
N PRO A 35 16.18 -15.39 2.82
CA PRO A 35 15.78 -16.80 2.77
C PRO A 35 14.68 -17.16 3.77
N GLN A 36 14.50 -16.36 4.81
CA GLN A 36 13.43 -16.52 5.80
C GLN A 36 12.19 -15.66 5.51
N SER A 37 12.17 -14.93 4.39
CA SER A 37 11.00 -14.13 4.00
C SER A 37 9.80 -15.04 3.72
N ARG A 38 8.63 -14.63 4.20
CA ARG A 38 7.37 -15.37 4.04
C ARG A 38 6.20 -14.40 4.10
N PHE A 39 5.09 -14.79 3.48
CA PHE A 39 3.83 -14.07 3.66
C PHE A 39 3.31 -14.27 5.08
N PHE A 40 2.77 -13.21 5.66
CA PHE A 40 2.06 -13.23 6.93
C PHE A 40 0.98 -12.15 6.94
N GLY A 41 -0.09 -12.35 7.72
CA GLY A 41 -1.10 -11.33 7.93
C GLY A 41 -0.65 -10.33 8.99
N VAL A 42 -0.89 -9.03 8.75
CA VAL A 42 -0.51 -7.95 9.68
C VAL A 42 -1.38 -7.95 10.96
N ALA A 43 -2.56 -8.58 10.91
CA ALA A 43 -3.56 -8.59 11.99
C ALA A 43 -4.14 -7.20 12.29
N LYS A 44 -4.77 -7.04 13.47
CA LYS A 44 -5.32 -5.77 13.93
C LYS A 44 -4.21 -4.87 14.45
N ILE A 45 -4.34 -3.57 14.23
CA ILE A 45 -3.45 -2.52 14.73
C ILE A 45 -4.20 -1.60 15.68
N ASN A 46 -3.49 -1.08 16.68
CA ASN A 46 -4.06 -0.15 17.65
C ASN A 46 -3.96 1.30 17.17
N GLN A 47 -4.54 2.21 17.95
CA GLN A 47 -4.56 3.65 17.68
C GLN A 47 -3.15 4.26 17.58
N GLU A 48 -2.23 3.84 18.45
CA GLU A 48 -0.86 4.36 18.46
C GLU A 48 -0.13 4.03 17.14
N GLN A 49 -0.27 2.81 16.64
CA GLN A 49 0.31 2.39 15.36
C GLN A 49 -0.30 3.13 14.16
N LEU A 50 -1.61 3.42 14.22
CA LEU A 50 -2.31 4.19 13.20
C LEU A 50 -1.78 5.63 13.13
N GLU A 51 -1.58 6.27 14.28
CA GLU A 51 -1.04 7.64 14.37
C GLU A 51 0.41 7.73 13.89
N ASP A 52 1.26 6.77 14.26
CA ASP A 52 2.64 6.69 13.75
C ASP A 52 2.66 6.53 12.22
N TYR A 53 1.80 5.66 11.66
CA TYR A 53 1.66 5.49 10.22
C TYR A 53 1.24 6.77 9.52
N ALA A 54 0.23 7.47 10.05
CA ALA A 54 -0.28 8.71 9.48
C ALA A 54 0.83 9.78 9.43
N SER A 55 1.58 9.93 10.53
CA SER A 55 2.73 10.83 10.64
C SER A 55 3.82 10.52 9.62
N ARG A 56 4.29 9.27 9.57
CA ARG A 56 5.36 8.84 8.65
C ARG A 56 4.99 8.97 7.18
N LYS A 57 3.70 8.78 6.86
CA LYS A 57 3.18 8.89 5.49
C LYS A 57 2.80 10.33 5.13
N GLY A 58 2.70 11.23 6.09
CA GLY A 58 2.28 12.62 5.88
C GLY A 58 0.81 12.77 5.51
N VAL A 59 -0.06 11.93 6.07
CA VAL A 59 -1.52 11.96 5.85
C VAL A 59 -2.26 12.23 7.15
N SER A 60 -3.54 12.63 7.08
CA SER A 60 -4.36 12.75 8.29
C SER A 60 -4.70 11.37 8.88
N VAL A 61 -5.03 11.35 10.18
CA VAL A 61 -5.49 10.14 10.86
C VAL A 61 -6.75 9.59 10.19
N ASP A 62 -7.75 10.43 9.89
CA ASP A 62 -8.96 10.02 9.16
C ASP A 62 -8.66 9.35 7.80
N GLN A 63 -7.66 9.85 7.07
CA GLN A 63 -7.24 9.25 5.81
C GLN A 63 -6.56 7.91 6.02
N ALA A 64 -5.71 7.80 7.06
CA ALA A 64 -5.09 6.55 7.44
C ALA A 64 -6.14 5.50 7.86
N GLU A 65 -7.15 5.89 8.64
CA GLU A 65 -8.27 5.01 9.03
C GLU A 65 -9.00 4.46 7.81
N ARG A 66 -9.33 5.33 6.85
CA ARG A 66 -9.99 4.91 5.61
C ARG A 66 -9.15 3.87 4.85
N LEU A 67 -7.84 4.09 4.76
CA LEU A 67 -6.92 3.20 4.04
C LEU A 67 -6.69 1.86 4.77
N LEU A 68 -6.70 1.87 6.11
CA LEU A 68 -6.37 0.72 6.95
C LEU A 68 -7.60 0.10 7.63
N SER A 69 -8.81 0.54 7.28
CA SER A 69 -10.08 0.14 7.91
C SER A 69 -10.25 -1.36 8.18
N PRO A 70 -9.84 -2.31 7.30
CA PRO A 70 -9.98 -3.75 7.61
C PRO A 70 -9.10 -4.22 8.78
N ASN A 71 -8.04 -3.47 9.08
CA ASN A 71 -6.99 -3.80 10.03
C ASN A 71 -7.09 -3.02 11.36
N LEU A 72 -8.07 -2.16 11.57
CA LEU A 72 -8.25 -1.47 12.86
C LEU A 72 -8.95 -2.37 13.89
N GLU A 73 -8.54 -2.29 15.16
CA GLU A 73 -9.22 -2.95 16.29
C GLU A 73 -10.72 -2.63 16.38
#